data_AF-A0A5S5DRV3-F1
#
_entry.id   AF-A0A5S5DRV3-F1
#
_cell.length_a   1.000
_cell.length_b   1.000
_cell.length_c   1.000
_cell.angle_alpha   90.00
_cell.angle_beta   90.00
_cell.angle_gamma   90.00
#
_symmetry.space_group_name_H-M   'P 1'
#
loop_
_entity.id
_entity.type
_entity.pdbx_description
1 polymer ?
#
loop_
_entity_poly.entity_id
_entity_poly.type
_entity_poly.pdbx_seq_one_letter_code
_entity_poly.pdbx_strand_id
1 'polypeptide(L)'
;MLKRLHLTLFIAVLFFGAGKAQPPSSATTEDIRIIQAFIADVADETIRPDVILSQHVLVENTTSDEAYDYLEASVEEIRLNLQTKNVEEIEYIPFDKLPRKETRDIDPEGKPTDKMYFLRYKNRQMLAVYIANKKIASFTLVSKGNKIAHFVTY
;
A
#
# COMPACT_ATOMS: atom_id res chain seq x y z
N MET A 1 -49.78 15.69 -54.87
CA MET A 1 -49.80 16.31 -53.51
C MET A 1 -48.93 15.48 -52.59
N LEU A 2 -47.89 16.11 -52.04
CA LEU A 2 -46.84 15.51 -51.23
C LEU A 2 -47.32 15.36 -49.77
N LYS A 3 -47.27 14.16 -49.18
CA LYS A 3 -47.37 13.97 -47.72
C LYS A 3 -46.02 13.57 -47.16
N ARG A 4 -45.53 14.43 -46.27
CA ARG A 4 -44.20 14.42 -45.64
C ARG A 4 -44.07 13.24 -44.67
N LEU A 5 -42.98 12.49 -44.78
CA LEU A 5 -42.54 11.51 -43.81
C LEU A 5 -41.50 12.20 -42.90
N HIS A 6 -41.86 12.46 -41.64
CA HIS A 6 -40.92 12.98 -40.64
C HIS A 6 -40.17 11.80 -40.01
N LEU A 7 -38.90 11.66 -40.39
CA LEU A 7 -37.95 10.74 -39.75
C LEU A 7 -37.23 11.50 -38.64
N THR A 8 -37.62 11.29 -37.39
CA THR A 8 -36.95 11.89 -36.23
C THR A 8 -35.78 11.00 -35.84
N LEU A 9 -34.56 11.46 -36.13
CA LEU A 9 -33.31 10.80 -35.75
C LEU A 9 -33.00 11.09 -34.27
N PHE A 10 -33.12 10.10 -33.40
CA PHE A 10 -32.67 10.18 -32.01
C PHE A 10 -31.17 9.85 -31.96
N ILE A 11 -30.32 10.87 -31.80
CA ILE A 11 -28.88 10.71 -31.54
C ILE A 11 -28.70 10.59 -30.03
N ALA A 12 -28.45 9.38 -29.55
CA ALA A 12 -28.01 9.16 -28.17
C ALA A 12 -26.51 9.51 -28.07
N VAL A 13 -26.20 10.67 -27.50
CA VAL A 13 -24.82 11.06 -27.17
C VAL A 13 -24.39 10.28 -25.94
N LEU A 14 -23.59 9.22 -26.14
CA LEU A 14 -22.86 8.54 -25.08
C LEU A 14 -21.77 9.49 -24.55
N PHE A 15 -22.07 10.21 -23.47
CA PHE A 15 -21.06 10.89 -22.68
C PHE A 15 -20.24 9.85 -21.92
N PHE A 16 -19.12 9.40 -22.51
CA PHE A 16 -18.04 8.78 -21.75
C PHE A 16 -17.37 9.88 -20.92
N GLY A 17 -17.76 9.99 -19.66
CA GLY A 17 -17.03 10.77 -18.67
C GLY A 17 -15.64 10.17 -18.47
N ALA A 18 -14.64 10.72 -19.15
CA ALA A 18 -13.25 10.45 -18.83
C ALA A 18 -12.97 11.08 -17.46
N GLY A 19 -13.10 10.28 -16.39
CA GLY A 19 -12.62 10.65 -15.07
C GLY A 19 -11.13 10.98 -15.17
N LYS A 20 -10.79 12.25 -14.99
CA LYS A 20 -9.39 12.70 -14.95
C LYS A 20 -8.77 12.08 -13.70
N ALA A 21 -7.95 11.05 -13.87
CA ALA A 21 -7.08 10.58 -12.80
C ALA A 21 -6.13 11.73 -12.44
N GLN A 22 -6.32 12.33 -11.27
CA GLN A 22 -5.43 13.36 -10.76
C GLN A 22 -4.06 12.70 -10.48
N PRO A 23 -2.94 13.29 -10.95
CA PRO A 23 -1.61 12.75 -10.69
C PRO A 23 -1.38 12.68 -9.16
N PRO A 24 -0.61 11.68 -8.68
CA PRO A 24 -0.30 11.56 -7.27
C PRO A 24 0.36 12.84 -6.75
N SER A 25 0.06 13.19 -5.50
CA SER A 25 0.68 14.34 -4.85
C SER A 25 2.18 14.10 -4.64
N SER A 26 2.99 15.16 -4.54
CA SER A 26 4.42 15.03 -4.26
C SER A 26 4.71 14.29 -2.94
N ALA A 27 3.83 14.44 -1.94
CA ALA A 27 3.92 13.71 -0.68
C ALA A 27 3.72 12.20 -0.87
N THR A 28 2.74 11.80 -1.69
CA THR A 28 2.48 10.40 -2.03
C THR A 28 3.68 9.79 -2.76
N THR A 29 4.29 10.53 -3.69
CA THR A 29 5.50 10.08 -4.39
C THR A 29 6.66 9.85 -3.44
N GLU A 30 6.87 10.74 -2.46
CA GLU A 30 7.95 10.60 -1.49
C GLU A 30 7.71 9.42 -0.54
N ASP A 31 6.49 9.26 -0.02
CA ASP A 31 6.13 8.11 0.82
C ASP A 31 6.37 6.78 0.08
N ILE A 32 5.97 6.69 -1.21
CA ILE A 32 6.23 5.50 -2.02
C ILE A 32 7.73 5.23 -2.16
N ARG A 33 8.56 6.27 -2.34
CA ARG A 33 10.03 6.11 -2.42
C ARG A 33 10.62 5.58 -1.12
N ILE A 34 10.12 6.01 0.03
CA ILE A 34 10.52 5.49 1.35
C ILE A 34 10.20 4.00 1.44
N ILE A 35 8.99 3.60 1.03
CA ILE A 35 8.57 2.19 1.06
C ILE A 35 9.39 1.36 0.08
N GLN A 36 9.69 1.89 -1.12
CA GLN A 36 10.54 1.21 -2.10
C GLN A 36 11.96 0.96 -1.57
N ALA A 37 12.56 1.95 -0.90
CA ALA A 37 13.87 1.79 -0.27
C ALA A 37 13.85 0.71 0.81
N PHE A 38 12.83 0.72 1.67
CA PHE A 38 12.64 -0.33 2.67
C PHE A 38 12.53 -1.72 2.03
N ILE A 39 11.68 -1.89 1.01
CA ILE A 39 11.49 -3.19 0.34
C ILE A 39 12.76 -3.65 -0.38
N ALA A 40 13.51 -2.73 -0.99
CA ALA A 40 14.78 -3.06 -1.63
C ALA A 40 15.79 -3.62 -0.63
N ASP A 41 15.93 -2.97 0.53
CA ASP A 41 16.88 -3.42 1.56
C ASP A 41 16.41 -4.71 2.25
N VAL A 42 15.09 -4.92 2.42
CA VAL A 42 14.54 -6.19 2.92
C VAL A 42 14.80 -7.34 1.94
N ALA A 43 14.71 -7.08 0.64
CA ALA A 43 14.97 -8.08 -0.41
C ALA A 43 16.46 -8.42 -0.56
N ASP A 44 17.37 -7.58 -0.06
CA ASP A 44 18.80 -7.87 -0.01
C ASP A 44 19.14 -8.76 1.19
N GLU A 45 19.47 -10.03 0.90
CA GLU A 45 19.84 -11.03 1.92
C GLU A 45 21.16 -10.71 2.64
N THR A 46 21.95 -9.74 2.15
CA THR A 46 23.21 -9.34 2.78
C THR A 46 23.03 -8.30 3.88
N ILE A 47 21.87 -7.64 3.95
CA ILE A 47 21.57 -6.62 4.97
C ILE A 47 20.87 -7.29 6.15
N ARG A 48 21.36 -7.05 7.37
CA ARG A 48 20.74 -7.64 8.56
C ARG A 48 19.43 -6.92 8.96
N PRO A 49 18.45 -7.63 9.56
CA PRO A 49 17.19 -7.01 10.02
C PRO A 49 17.38 -5.81 10.93
N ASP A 50 18.29 -5.86 11.90
CA ASP A 50 18.57 -4.75 12.82
C ASP A 50 19.03 -3.48 12.10
N VAL A 51 19.80 -3.63 11.01
CA VAL A 51 20.24 -2.52 10.16
C VAL A 51 19.06 -1.91 9.42
N ILE A 52 18.18 -2.76 8.85
CA ILE A 52 16.96 -2.32 8.15
C ILE A 52 16.04 -1.55 9.10
N LEU A 53 15.81 -2.08 10.31
CA LEU A 53 15.00 -1.42 11.33
C LEU A 53 15.56 -0.04 11.68
N SER A 54 16.86 0.05 11.94
CA SER A 54 17.53 1.32 12.27
C SER A 54 17.38 2.37 11.16
N GLN A 55 17.53 1.95 9.90
CA GLN A 55 17.49 2.85 8.74
C GLN A 55 16.06 3.31 8.42
N HIS A 56 15.11 2.38 8.38
CA HIS A 56 13.80 2.62 7.76
C HIS A 56 12.66 2.76 8.75
N VAL A 57 12.77 2.16 9.94
CA VAL A 57 11.66 2.04 10.88
C VAL A 57 11.77 3.06 12.01
N LEU A 58 10.62 3.61 12.40
CA LEU A 58 10.46 4.42 13.59
C LEU A 58 10.17 3.48 14.77
N VAL A 59 11.16 3.28 15.64
CA VAL A 59 11.09 2.38 16.81
C VAL A 59 11.00 3.15 18.13
N GLU A 60 10.46 4.37 18.10
CA GLU A 60 10.47 5.30 19.23
C GLU A 60 9.68 4.79 20.44
N ASN A 61 8.68 3.91 20.24
CA ASN A 61 7.87 3.33 21.31
C ASN A 61 8.28 1.90 21.67
N THR A 62 9.37 1.38 21.09
CA THR A 62 9.86 0.02 21.32
C THR A 62 10.76 0.06 22.54
N THR A 63 10.19 -0.23 23.71
CA THR A 63 10.87 -0.07 25.01
C THR A 63 11.49 -1.37 25.55
N SER A 64 11.38 -2.49 24.83
CA SER A 64 11.93 -3.78 25.25
C SER A 64 12.65 -4.51 24.13
N ASP A 65 13.69 -5.26 24.50
CA ASP A 65 14.44 -6.13 23.59
C ASP A 65 13.51 -7.15 22.91
N GLU A 66 12.54 -7.71 23.64
CA GLU A 66 11.55 -8.65 23.09
C GLU A 66 10.70 -8.03 21.96
N ALA A 67 10.32 -6.76 22.09
CA ALA A 67 9.56 -6.07 21.05
C ALA A 67 10.45 -5.78 19.83
N TYR A 68 11.73 -5.50 20.05
CA TYR A 68 12.70 -5.32 18.97
C TYR A 68 12.99 -6.65 18.24
N ASP A 69 13.18 -7.75 18.97
CA ASP A 69 13.35 -9.10 18.41
C ASP A 69 12.13 -9.51 17.56
N TYR A 70 10.92 -9.16 18.00
CA TYR A 70 9.71 -9.37 17.23
C TYR A 70 9.71 -8.60 15.90
N LEU A 71 10.22 -7.36 15.89
CA LEU A 71 10.36 -6.57 14.67
C LEU A 71 11.38 -7.18 13.71
N GLU A 72 12.52 -7.65 14.22
CA GLU A 72 13.52 -8.33 13.39
C GLU A 72 12.93 -9.59 12.75
N ALA A 73 12.22 -10.40 13.52
CA ALA A 73 11.53 -11.59 13.02
C ALA A 73 10.47 -11.23 11.96
N SER A 74 9.76 -10.12 12.13
CA SER A 74 8.77 -9.65 11.16
C SER A 74 9.42 -9.19 9.85
N VAL A 75 10.59 -8.55 9.91
CA VAL A 75 11.40 -8.21 8.73
C VAL A 75 11.85 -9.47 7.99
N GLU A 76 12.32 -10.49 8.72
CA GLU A 76 12.69 -11.78 8.11
C GLU A 76 11.50 -12.48 7.44
N GLU A 77 10.31 -12.43 8.04
CA GLU A 77 9.11 -13.00 7.42
C GLU A 77 8.76 -12.29 6.10
N ILE A 78 8.92 -10.96 6.04
CA ILE A 78 8.75 -10.19 4.80
C ILE A 78 9.80 -10.61 3.77
N ARG A 79 11.07 -10.76 4.16
CA ARG A 79 12.15 -11.21 3.27
C ARG A 79 11.83 -12.57 2.66
N LEU A 80 11.46 -13.55 3.47
CA LEU A 80 11.05 -14.88 2.98
C LEU A 80 9.88 -14.77 2.00
N ASN A 81 8.93 -13.86 2.25
CA ASN A 81 7.85 -13.59 1.32
C ASN A 81 8.35 -13.02 -0.02
N LEU A 82 9.35 -12.14 0.01
CA LEU A 82 9.89 -11.45 -1.17
C LEU A 82 10.77 -12.33 -2.05
N GLN A 83 11.48 -13.33 -1.50
CA GLN A 83 12.36 -14.24 -2.26
C GLN A 83 11.70 -14.91 -3.48
N THR A 84 10.38 -15.08 -3.45
CA THR A 84 9.59 -15.70 -4.52
C THR A 84 8.96 -14.70 -5.50
N LYS A 85 9.30 -13.41 -5.39
CA LYS A 85 8.64 -12.30 -6.08
C LYS A 85 9.66 -11.45 -6.81
N ASN A 86 9.23 -10.91 -7.95
CA ASN A 86 9.97 -9.81 -8.59
C ASN A 86 9.58 -8.51 -7.88
N VAL A 87 10.54 -7.86 -7.22
CA VAL A 87 10.31 -6.61 -6.48
C VAL A 87 9.83 -5.49 -7.40
N GLU A 88 10.26 -5.48 -8.66
CA GLU A 88 9.85 -4.49 -9.66
C GLU A 88 8.37 -4.60 -10.06
N GLU A 89 7.75 -5.76 -9.84
CA GLU A 89 6.33 -6.01 -10.10
C GLU A 89 5.43 -5.70 -8.90
N ILE A 90 5.99 -5.19 -7.79
CA ILE A 90 5.22 -4.81 -6.61
C ILE A 90 4.50 -3.49 -6.88
N GLU A 91 3.17 -3.52 -6.71
CA GLU A 91 2.32 -2.34 -6.79
C GLU A 91 2.22 -1.68 -5.40
N TYR A 92 2.38 -0.36 -5.35
CA TYR A 92 2.29 0.44 -4.13
C TYR A 92 1.00 1.27 -4.17
N ILE A 93 -0.02 0.85 -3.42
CA ILE A 93 -1.37 1.39 -3.54
C ILE A 93 -1.68 2.22 -2.29
N PRO A 94 -1.89 3.54 -2.40
CA PRO A 94 -2.36 4.35 -1.28
C PRO A 94 -3.80 3.96 -0.90
N PHE A 95 -4.14 4.12 0.39
CA PHE A 95 -5.44 3.71 0.94
C PHE A 95 -6.64 4.25 0.14
N ASP A 96 -6.59 5.50 -0.32
CA ASP A 96 -7.66 6.17 -1.07
C ASP A 96 -7.91 5.55 -2.47
N LYS A 97 -6.98 4.72 -2.94
CA LYS A 97 -7.08 3.98 -4.22
C LYS A 97 -7.49 2.53 -4.04
N LEU A 98 -7.61 2.04 -2.81
CA LEU A 98 -8.12 0.69 -2.58
C LEU A 98 -9.61 0.58 -2.93
N PRO A 99 -10.07 -0.58 -3.44
CA PRO A 99 -11.49 -0.84 -3.61
C PRO A 99 -12.23 -0.77 -2.27
N ARG A 100 -13.42 -0.16 -2.26
CA ARG A 100 -14.25 0.01 -1.05
C ARG A 100 -14.51 -1.28 -0.26
N LYS A 101 -14.58 -2.41 -0.96
CA LYS A 101 -14.77 -3.73 -0.35
C LYS A 101 -13.59 -4.12 0.54
N GLU A 102 -12.38 -3.73 0.15
CA GLU A 102 -11.15 -4.04 0.87
C GLU A 102 -10.92 -3.06 2.01
N THR A 103 -11.25 -1.77 1.82
CA THR A 103 -11.11 -0.75 2.88
C THR A 103 -12.03 -0.96 4.07
N ARG A 104 -13.14 -1.70 3.91
CA ARG A 104 -14.10 -1.97 4.99
C ARG A 104 -13.49 -2.81 6.11
N ASP A 105 -12.60 -3.71 5.76
CA ASP A 105 -12.04 -4.69 6.68
C ASP A 105 -10.64 -4.22 7.17
N ILE A 106 -10.38 -2.90 7.15
CA ILE A 106 -9.14 -2.27 7.60
C ILE A 106 -9.47 -1.36 8.77
N ASP A 107 -8.76 -1.52 9.88
CA ASP A 107 -8.85 -0.61 11.02
C ASP A 107 -7.65 0.36 10.98
N PRO A 108 -7.86 1.65 10.71
CA PRO A 108 -6.80 2.64 10.74
C PRO A 108 -6.23 2.89 12.14
N GLU A 109 -6.88 2.42 13.22
CA GLU A 109 -6.44 2.60 14.60
C GLU A 109 -6.18 4.10 14.92
N GLY A 110 -7.10 4.95 14.45
CA GLY A 110 -7.06 6.41 14.61
C GLY A 110 -6.01 7.15 13.76
N LYS A 111 -5.29 6.47 12.86
CA LYS A 111 -4.19 7.06 12.08
C LYS A 111 -4.66 7.67 10.75
N PRO A 112 -3.95 8.68 10.22
CA PRO A 112 -4.25 9.26 8.91
C PRO A 112 -4.14 8.21 7.79
N THR A 113 -5.22 8.02 7.04
CA THR A 113 -5.27 7.01 5.96
C THR A 113 -4.51 7.45 4.71
N ASP A 114 -4.26 8.74 4.52
CA ASP A 114 -3.41 9.29 3.47
C ASP A 114 -1.92 8.95 3.64
N LYS A 115 -1.57 8.33 4.77
CA LYS A 115 -0.24 7.79 5.09
C LYS A 115 -0.20 6.26 5.12
N MET A 116 -1.27 5.60 4.67
CA MET A 116 -1.37 4.14 4.60
C MET A 116 -1.23 3.65 3.17
N TYR A 117 -0.43 2.60 3.01
CA TYR A 117 -0.08 2.02 1.72
C TYR A 117 -0.19 0.49 1.79
N PHE A 118 -0.60 -0.09 0.67
CA PHE A 118 -0.82 -1.52 0.54
C PHE A 118 -0.04 -2.02 -0.66
N LEU A 119 0.83 -3.00 -0.41
CA LEU A 119 1.67 -3.58 -1.42
C LEU A 119 0.98 -4.81 -1.99
N ARG A 120 0.93 -4.88 -3.32
CA ARG A 120 0.41 -6.05 -4.02
C ARG A 120 1.46 -6.65 -4.94
N TYR A 121 1.41 -7.97 -5.07
CA TYR A 121 2.12 -8.70 -6.11
C TYR A 121 1.12 -9.59 -6.84
N LYS A 122 0.98 -9.41 -8.16
CA LYS A 122 0.04 -10.17 -9.00
C LYS A 122 -1.39 -10.18 -8.44
N ASN A 123 -1.94 -8.98 -8.18
CA ASN A 123 -3.27 -8.76 -7.61
C ASN A 123 -3.51 -9.35 -6.20
N ARG A 124 -2.45 -9.70 -5.46
CA ARG A 124 -2.56 -10.17 -4.08
C ARG A 124 -1.87 -9.19 -3.14
N GLN A 125 -2.61 -8.68 -2.17
CA GLN A 125 -2.04 -7.90 -1.08
C GLN A 125 -1.10 -8.78 -0.25
N MET A 126 0.07 -8.23 0.08
CA MET A 126 1.11 -8.93 0.82
C MET A 126 1.59 -8.15 2.04
N LEU A 127 1.58 -6.82 1.98
CA LEU A 127 2.04 -5.97 3.07
C LEU A 127 1.16 -4.72 3.18
N ALA A 128 0.88 -4.29 4.39
CA ALA A 128 0.30 -2.99 4.70
C ALA A 128 1.35 -2.17 5.47
N VAL A 129 1.49 -0.89 5.13
CA VAL A 129 2.51 0.00 5.68
C VAL A 129 1.89 1.34 6.06
N TYR A 130 2.32 1.89 7.20
CA TYR A 130 2.00 3.26 7.61
C TYR A 130 3.28 4.09 7.75
N ILE A 131 3.26 5.29 7.18
CA ILE A 131 4.37 6.24 7.20
C ILE A 131 4.13 7.34 8.23
N ALA A 132 5.10 7.56 9.11
CA ALA A 132 5.16 8.75 9.97
C ALA A 132 6.59 9.27 10.03
N ASN A 133 6.75 10.60 10.12
CA ASN A 133 8.07 11.23 10.22
C ASN A 133 9.07 10.78 9.13
N LYS A 134 8.59 10.55 7.90
CA LYS A 134 9.37 10.05 6.75
C LYS A 134 10.03 8.68 6.98
N LYS A 135 9.48 7.88 7.88
CA LYS A 135 9.89 6.50 8.18
C LYS A 135 8.68 5.57 8.22
N ILE A 136 8.95 4.28 8.14
CA ILE A 136 7.97 3.22 8.37
C ILE A 136 7.65 3.22 9.87
N ALA A 137 6.41 3.56 10.22
CA ALA A 137 5.97 3.56 11.62
C ALA A 137 5.13 2.34 11.98
N SER A 138 4.59 1.63 10.99
CA SER A 138 3.93 0.33 11.16
C SER A 138 4.05 -0.49 9.88
N PHE A 139 4.23 -1.80 10.00
CA PHE A 139 4.15 -2.71 8.86
C PHE A 139 3.54 -4.06 9.26
N THR A 140 2.62 -4.58 8.44
CA THR A 140 1.91 -5.82 8.75
C THR A 140 1.79 -6.68 7.51
N LEU A 141 2.23 -7.94 7.61
CA LEU A 141 2.01 -8.93 6.57
C LEU A 141 0.52 -9.28 6.47
N VAL A 142 -0.01 -9.25 5.25
CA VAL A 142 -1.42 -9.50 4.98
C VAL A 142 -1.53 -10.92 4.43
N SER A 143 -1.91 -11.88 5.29
CA SER A 143 -2.06 -13.28 4.88
C SER A 143 -3.45 -13.58 4.30
N LYS A 144 -3.54 -14.66 3.51
CA LYS A 144 -4.80 -15.16 2.97
C LYS A 144 -5.68 -15.70 4.10
N GLY A 145 -6.63 -14.89 4.56
CA GLY A 145 -7.74 -15.36 5.37
C GLY A 145 -8.34 -14.28 6.24
N ASN A 146 -9.16 -13.38 5.66
CA ASN A 146 -10.01 -12.41 6.38
C ASN A 146 -9.37 -11.64 7.54
N LYS A 147 -8.03 -11.55 7.62
CA LYS A 147 -7.36 -10.84 8.70
C LYS A 147 -7.34 -9.35 8.36
N ILE A 148 -7.90 -8.58 9.28
CA ILE A 148 -7.90 -7.13 9.28
C ILE A 148 -6.45 -6.65 9.34
N ALA A 149 -6.07 -5.69 8.49
CA ALA A 149 -4.79 -5.02 8.65
C ALA A 149 -4.90 -4.09 9.87
N HIS A 150 -4.06 -4.33 10.88
CA HIS A 150 -3.94 -3.49 12.06
C HIS A 150 -2.66 -2.66 11.97
N PHE A 151 -2.78 -1.36 12.20
CA PHE A 151 -1.66 -0.43 12.19
C PHE A 151 -1.31 -0.02 13.62
N VAL A 152 -0.35 -0.71 14.22
CA VAL A 152 0.22 -0.37 15.53
C VAL A 152 1.57 0.31 15.30
N THR A 153 1.80 1.46 15.92
CA THR A 153 3.12 2.13 15.87
C THR A 153 4.08 1.50 16.84
N TYR A 154 5.32 1.30 16.39
CA TYR A 154 6.41 0.78 17.21
C TYR A 154 7.21 1.88 17.90
#